data_AF-A0A9B0GLX6-F1
#
_entry.id   AF-A0A9B0GLX6-F1
#
_cell.length_a   1.000
_cell.length_b   1.000
_cell.length_c   1.000
_cell.angle_alpha   90.00
_cell.angle_beta   90.00
_cell.angle_gamma   90.00
#
_symmetry.space_group_name_H-M   'P 1'
#
loop_
_entity.id
_entity.type
_entity.pdbx_description
1 polymer ?
#
loop_
_entity_poly.entity_id
_entity_poly.type
_entity_poly.pdbx_seq_one_letter_code
_entity_poly.pdbx_strand_id
1 'polypeptide(L)'
;MGKQKKARKYATMKRMLSLRDQGLKEKDRLKPKKKEKKDPSALKEREVPQHPSCLFFQYNTQLGPPYHILVDTNFINSSIKAKLDLVQSMMDCLYAKCIPCITDCVMAEIEKLGQKYRVALRIAKDPRFERLPCTHKGTYADDCLVQRVPQHKCYIVATVDRDLKRRIRKIPGVPIMYISNHRKKMGLGGSLPIWCYAEDELHDDSMNQPFLPFLRQESSVNARTIGGKLWGTRYFQSLEVSPHRLVLPNDQT
;
A
#
# COMPACT_ATOMS: atom_id res chain seq x y z
N MET A 1 60.87 15.51 63.14
CA MET A 1 59.79 16.46 62.76
C MET A 1 59.03 15.90 61.56
N GLY A 2 57.89 15.24 61.76
CA GLY A 2 57.08 14.68 60.67
C GLY A 2 56.34 15.78 59.92
N LYS A 3 56.55 15.90 58.60
CA LYS A 3 55.87 16.92 57.77
C LYS A 3 54.36 16.70 57.79
N GLN A 4 53.60 17.77 58.02
CA GLN A 4 52.13 17.74 58.00
C GLN A 4 51.62 17.19 56.66
N LYS A 5 50.72 16.19 56.72
CA LYS A 5 50.08 15.60 55.54
C LYS A 5 49.12 16.61 54.94
N LYS A 6 49.23 16.86 53.63
CA LYS A 6 48.31 17.74 52.90
C LYS A 6 46.88 17.19 53.00
N ALA A 7 45.94 18.01 53.44
CA ALA A 7 44.54 17.63 53.56
C ALA A 7 43.97 17.22 52.18
N ARG A 8 43.24 16.10 52.14
CA ARG A 8 42.56 15.63 50.92
C ARG A 8 41.38 16.56 50.63
N LYS A 9 41.22 16.94 49.36
CA LYS A 9 40.06 17.73 48.91
C LYS A 9 38.85 16.81 48.81
N TYR A 10 37.73 17.21 49.40
CA TYR A 10 36.45 16.51 49.26
C TYR A 10 35.86 16.75 47.86
N ALA A 11 35.11 15.77 47.35
CA ALA A 11 34.41 15.81 46.05
C ALA A 11 35.30 16.02 44.80
N THR A 12 36.52 15.50 44.78
CA THR A 12 37.34 15.49 43.56
C THR A 12 36.78 14.52 42.52
N MET A 13 36.17 15.05 41.46
CA MET A 13 35.68 14.27 40.31
C MET A 13 36.76 14.16 39.22
N LYS A 14 36.67 13.13 38.36
CA LYS A 14 37.49 13.02 37.15
C LYS A 14 37.15 14.21 36.23
N ARG A 15 38.17 14.91 35.69
CA ARG A 15 37.93 16.05 34.80
C ARG A 15 37.18 15.59 33.55
N MET A 16 36.01 16.16 33.31
CA MET A 16 35.23 15.98 32.09
C MET A 16 35.51 17.14 31.14
N LEU A 17 35.40 16.89 29.83
CA LEU A 17 35.55 17.92 28.81
C LEU A 17 34.44 18.96 28.98
N SER A 18 34.81 20.24 29.10
CA SER A 18 33.83 21.31 29.27
C SER A 18 33.24 21.73 27.93
N LEU A 19 31.99 22.17 27.89
CA LEU A 19 31.37 22.72 26.66
C LEU A 19 32.06 23.99 26.13
N ARG A 20 32.99 24.58 26.90
CA ARG A 20 33.76 25.78 26.56
C ARG A 20 35.17 25.44 26.08
N ASP A 21 35.50 24.16 25.96
CA ASP A 21 36.83 23.73 25.55
C ASP A 21 37.12 24.17 24.11
N GLN A 22 38.28 24.79 23.88
CA GLN A 22 38.68 25.30 22.58
C GLN A 22 38.82 24.19 21.52
N GLY A 23 39.04 22.94 21.94
CA GLY A 23 39.10 21.78 21.05
C GLY A 23 37.75 21.29 20.50
N LEU A 24 36.62 21.77 21.04
CA LEU A 24 35.29 21.40 20.54
C LEU A 24 34.91 22.20 19.29
N LYS A 25 34.36 21.52 18.28
CA LYS A 25 33.76 22.19 17.11
C LYS A 25 32.52 22.96 17.57
N GLU A 26 32.31 24.14 17.00
CA GLU A 26 31.20 25.04 17.37
C GLU A 26 29.81 24.38 17.28
N LYS A 27 29.65 23.44 16.32
CA LYS A 27 28.43 22.62 16.15
C LYS A 27 28.09 21.75 17.38
N ASP A 28 29.10 21.30 18.11
CA ASP A 28 28.95 20.45 19.31
C ASP A 28 28.87 21.28 20.60
N ARG A 29 29.31 22.55 20.55
CA ARG A 29 29.17 23.52 21.66
C ARG A 29 27.76 24.11 21.73
N LEU A 30 27.11 24.26 20.59
CA LEU A 30 25.73 24.70 20.53
C LEU A 30 24.86 23.61 21.15
N LYS A 31 24.28 23.90 22.34
CA LYS A 31 23.11 23.14 22.82
C LYS A 31 22.12 23.09 21.64
N PRO A 32 21.53 21.92 21.32
CA PRO A 32 20.56 21.84 20.24
C PRO A 32 19.56 22.96 20.48
N LYS A 33 19.49 23.93 19.55
CA LYS A 33 18.66 25.12 19.72
C LYS A 33 17.28 24.61 20.11
N LYS A 34 16.83 24.91 21.34
CA LYS A 34 15.41 24.82 21.67
C LYS A 34 14.74 25.62 20.56
N LYS A 35 13.95 24.96 19.70
CA LYS A 35 13.20 25.64 18.64
C LYS A 35 12.60 26.87 19.29
N GLU A 36 13.04 28.05 18.86
CA GLU A 36 12.55 29.31 19.41
C GLU A 36 11.02 29.23 19.39
N LYS A 37 10.40 29.50 20.54
CA LYS A 37 8.95 29.66 20.58
C LYS A 37 8.66 30.90 19.74
N LYS A 38 8.35 30.70 18.45
CA LYS A 38 7.95 31.76 17.53
C LYS A 38 6.88 32.61 18.23
N ASP A 39 7.00 33.93 18.10
CA ASP A 39 6.14 34.91 18.77
C ASP A 39 4.66 34.55 18.66
N PRO A 40 3.85 34.71 19.73
CA PRO A 40 2.44 34.33 19.71
C PRO A 40 1.60 35.12 18.69
N SER A 41 2.13 36.25 18.19
CA SER A 41 1.48 37.14 17.22
C SER A 41 1.82 36.81 15.75
N ALA A 42 2.82 35.97 15.50
CA ALA A 42 3.12 35.52 14.14
C ALA A 42 2.10 34.45 13.73
N LEU A 43 1.34 34.71 12.65
CA LEU A 43 0.44 33.74 12.03
C LEU A 43 1.22 32.44 11.76
N LYS A 44 1.02 31.45 12.64
CA LYS A 44 1.57 30.12 12.45
C LYS A 44 0.66 29.41 11.46
N GLU A 45 0.96 29.56 10.18
CA GLU A 45 0.30 28.80 9.12
C GLU A 45 0.44 27.31 9.45
N ARG A 46 -0.70 26.70 9.83
CA ARG A 46 -0.80 25.26 10.03
C ARG A 46 -1.27 24.69 8.72
N GLU A 47 -0.34 24.21 7.93
CA GLU A 47 -0.66 23.44 6.73
C GLU A 47 -1.30 22.12 7.16
N VAL A 48 -2.63 22.08 7.18
CA VAL A 48 -3.39 20.85 7.32
C VAL A 48 -3.70 20.39 5.90
N PRO A 49 -3.18 19.22 5.47
CA PRO A 49 -3.50 18.71 4.14
C PRO A 49 -5.00 18.45 4.04
N GLN A 50 -5.63 19.05 3.03
CA GLN A 50 -7.04 18.84 2.75
C GLN A 50 -7.27 17.40 2.28
N HIS A 51 -8.40 16.81 2.67
CA HIS A 51 -8.80 15.52 2.14
C HIS A 51 -9.16 15.66 0.66
N PRO A 52 -8.64 14.82 -0.25
CA PRO A 52 -8.91 14.98 -1.67
C PRO A 52 -10.37 14.63 -1.99
N SER A 53 -10.96 15.38 -2.91
CA SER A 53 -12.35 15.22 -3.35
C SER A 53 -12.64 13.89 -4.04
N CYS A 54 -11.60 13.18 -4.50
CA CYS A 54 -11.70 11.90 -5.20
C CYS A 54 -12.06 10.70 -4.33
N LEU A 55 -11.98 10.87 -3.01
CA LEU A 55 -12.26 9.81 -2.06
C LEU A 55 -13.65 9.98 -1.47
N PHE A 56 -14.52 9.00 -1.73
CA PHE A 56 -15.72 8.78 -0.95
C PHE A 56 -15.38 7.82 0.20
N PHE A 57 -15.09 8.38 1.37
CA PHE A 57 -14.49 7.67 2.51
C PHE A 57 -13.14 7.01 2.18
N GLN A 58 -13.17 5.72 1.83
CA GLN A 58 -11.99 4.94 1.43
C GLN A 58 -12.07 4.47 -0.03
N TYR A 59 -13.21 4.66 -0.69
CA TYR A 59 -13.39 4.32 -2.09
C TYR A 59 -12.92 5.47 -2.97
N ASN A 60 -12.17 5.14 -4.02
CA ASN A 60 -11.58 6.10 -4.93
C ASN A 60 -12.36 6.07 -6.25
N THR A 61 -13.11 7.14 -6.52
CA THR A 61 -13.96 7.24 -7.71
C THR A 61 -13.17 7.60 -8.98
N GLN A 62 -11.92 8.02 -8.85
CA GLN A 62 -11.06 8.40 -9.98
C GLN A 62 -10.32 7.23 -10.63
N LEU A 63 -10.42 6.02 -10.05
CA LEU A 63 -9.86 4.83 -10.67
C LEU A 63 -10.83 4.33 -11.74
N GLY A 64 -10.52 4.65 -12.99
CA GLY A 64 -11.23 4.16 -14.16
C GLY A 64 -10.27 3.69 -15.25
N PRO A 65 -10.73 2.85 -16.21
CA PRO A 65 -9.92 2.51 -17.37
C PRO A 65 -9.61 3.76 -18.21
N PRO A 66 -8.38 3.96 -18.69
CA PRO A 66 -7.20 3.09 -18.55
C PRO A 66 -6.53 3.20 -17.17
N TYR A 67 -6.21 2.04 -16.58
CA TYR A 67 -5.52 2.01 -15.28
C TYR A 67 -4.04 2.33 -15.43
N HIS A 68 -3.57 3.33 -14.67
CA HIS A 68 -2.14 3.64 -14.57
C HIS A 68 -1.51 2.85 -13.42
N ILE A 69 -0.51 2.04 -13.73
CA ILE A 69 0.10 1.11 -12.78
C ILE A 69 1.56 1.48 -12.56
N LEU A 70 1.92 1.93 -11.35
CA LEU A 70 3.30 2.18 -10.97
C LEU A 70 4.03 0.85 -10.74
N VAL A 71 5.06 0.59 -11.55
CA VAL A 71 5.82 -0.66 -11.51
C VAL A 71 7.12 -0.48 -10.74
N ASP A 72 7.39 -1.42 -9.83
CA ASP A 72 8.58 -1.49 -8.99
C ASP A 72 9.64 -2.47 -9.56
N THR A 73 10.92 -2.32 -9.17
CA THR A 73 12.03 -3.15 -9.69
C THR A 73 11.89 -4.62 -9.29
N ASN A 74 11.52 -4.85 -8.04
CA ASN A 74 11.31 -6.21 -7.50
C ASN A 74 10.12 -6.91 -8.16
N PHE A 75 9.12 -6.15 -8.62
CA PHE A 75 8.00 -6.68 -9.38
C PHE A 75 8.44 -7.18 -10.76
N ILE A 76 9.24 -6.40 -11.49
CA ILE A 76 9.80 -6.79 -12.79
C ILE A 76 10.71 -8.03 -12.66
N ASN A 77 11.53 -8.06 -11.61
CA ASN A 77 12.40 -9.21 -11.37
C ASN A 77 11.60 -10.49 -11.06
N SER A 78 10.48 -10.34 -10.36
CA SER A 78 9.59 -11.46 -10.03
C SER A 78 8.79 -11.93 -11.23
N SER A 79 8.35 -11.02 -12.12
CA SER A 79 7.65 -11.40 -13.36
C SER A 79 8.55 -12.18 -14.32
N ILE A 80 9.82 -11.79 -14.45
CA ILE A 80 10.81 -12.52 -15.27
C ILE A 80 11.03 -13.94 -14.72
N LYS A 81 11.16 -14.09 -13.40
CA LYS A 81 11.28 -15.41 -12.76
C LYS A 81 10.05 -16.28 -13.00
N ALA A 82 8.85 -15.68 -12.95
CA ALA A 82 7.59 -16.35 -13.21
C ALA A 82 7.31 -16.60 -14.71
N LYS A 83 8.10 -16.00 -15.61
CA LYS A 83 7.90 -16.01 -17.08
C LYS A 83 6.56 -15.40 -17.49
N LEU A 84 6.17 -14.30 -16.85
CA LEU A 84 4.94 -13.57 -17.14
C LEU A 84 5.22 -12.34 -18.00
N ASP A 85 4.42 -12.15 -19.05
CA ASP A 85 4.39 -10.87 -19.76
C ASP A 85 3.61 -9.85 -18.93
N LEU A 86 4.25 -8.72 -18.61
CA LEU A 86 3.75 -7.74 -17.65
C LEU A 86 2.44 -7.10 -18.12
N VAL A 87 2.39 -6.65 -19.37
CA VAL A 87 1.23 -5.91 -19.90
C VAL A 87 0.02 -6.85 -20.02
N GLN A 88 0.21 -8.03 -20.60
CA GLN A 88 -0.85 -9.03 -20.73
C GLN A 88 -1.39 -9.47 -19.37
N SER A 89 -0.49 -9.81 -18.43
CA SER A 89 -0.90 -10.28 -17.10
C SER A 89 -1.65 -9.21 -16.31
N MET A 90 -1.32 -7.92 -16.50
CA MET A 90 -2.05 -6.81 -15.89
C MET A 90 -3.46 -6.67 -16.48
N MET A 91 -3.60 -6.80 -17.80
CA MET A 91 -4.89 -6.77 -18.48
C MET A 91 -5.77 -7.95 -18.08
N ASP A 92 -5.20 -9.15 -17.95
CA ASP A 92 -5.94 -10.35 -17.51
C ASP A 92 -6.39 -10.25 -16.04
N CYS A 93 -5.65 -9.52 -15.21
CA CYS A 93 -5.95 -9.34 -13.79
C CYS A 93 -7.06 -8.30 -13.56
N LEU A 94 -7.01 -7.18 -14.28
CA LEU A 94 -7.96 -6.06 -14.12
C LEU A 94 -9.13 -6.10 -15.12
N TYR A 95 -9.08 -7.00 -16.09
CA TYR A 95 -10.03 -7.11 -17.21
C TYR A 95 -10.26 -5.79 -17.95
N ALA A 96 -9.23 -4.95 -18.01
CA ALA A 96 -9.30 -3.60 -18.57
C ALA A 96 -7.95 -3.18 -19.17
N LYS A 97 -7.98 -2.09 -19.96
CA LYS A 97 -6.75 -1.50 -20.53
C LYS A 97 -5.87 -0.96 -19.42
N CYS A 98 -4.62 -1.41 -19.38
CA CYS A 98 -3.63 -1.01 -18.38
C CYS A 98 -2.45 -0.31 -19.07
N ILE A 99 -1.97 0.78 -18.46
CA ILE A 99 -0.78 1.51 -18.87
C ILE A 99 0.24 1.38 -17.73
N PRO A 100 1.27 0.54 -17.88
CA PRO A 100 2.29 0.44 -16.86
C PRO A 100 3.22 1.66 -16.94
N CYS A 101 3.44 2.28 -15.80
CA CYS A 101 4.25 3.48 -15.64
C CYS A 101 5.50 3.15 -14.81
N ILE A 102 6.68 3.53 -15.31
CA ILE A 102 7.97 3.36 -14.65
C ILE A 102 8.50 4.73 -14.27
N THR A 103 9.02 4.86 -13.05
CA THR A 103 9.66 6.10 -12.60
C THR A 103 11.16 6.08 -12.88
N ASP A 104 11.79 7.24 -13.06
CA ASP A 104 13.24 7.29 -13.34
C ASP A 104 14.08 6.66 -12.21
N CYS A 105 13.59 6.68 -10.96
CA CYS A 105 14.28 6.02 -9.85
C CYS A 105 14.29 4.50 -9.96
N VAL A 106 13.16 3.91 -10.31
CA VAL A 106 13.06 2.47 -10.59
C VAL A 106 14.00 2.11 -11.75
N MET A 107 14.07 2.96 -12.77
CA MET A 107 14.98 2.78 -13.89
C MET A 107 16.46 2.83 -13.46
N ALA A 108 16.82 3.82 -12.64
CA ALA A 108 18.17 3.96 -12.10
C ALA A 108 18.55 2.80 -11.17
N GLU A 109 17.63 2.24 -10.39
CA GLU A 109 17.86 1.04 -9.58
C GLU A 109 18.17 -0.18 -10.45
N ILE A 110 17.43 -0.41 -11.53
CA ILE A 110 17.68 -1.53 -12.46
C ILE A 110 19.06 -1.40 -13.10
N GLU A 111 19.47 -0.19 -13.49
CA GLU A 111 20.81 0.06 -14.05
C GLU A 111 21.93 -0.20 -13.04
N LYS A 112 21.72 0.10 -11.76
CA LYS A 112 22.67 -0.19 -10.67
C LYS A 112 22.84 -1.67 -10.39
N LEU A 113 21.79 -2.48 -10.55
CA LEU A 113 21.87 -3.93 -10.36
C LEU A 113 22.74 -4.63 -11.42
N GLY A 114 23.10 -3.92 -12.50
CA GLY A 114 24.15 -4.30 -13.44
C GLY A 114 23.72 -5.35 -14.48
N GLN A 115 24.71 -6.08 -15.03
CA GLN A 115 24.51 -6.91 -16.21
C GLN A 115 23.58 -8.12 -16.01
N LYS A 116 23.43 -8.60 -14.77
CA LYS A 116 22.54 -9.73 -14.43
C LYS A 116 21.08 -9.45 -14.77
N TYR A 117 20.68 -8.17 -14.76
CA TYR A 117 19.29 -7.73 -14.98
C TYR A 117 19.10 -7.06 -16.34
N ARG A 118 19.94 -7.38 -17.34
CA ARG A 118 19.80 -6.85 -18.71
C ARG A 118 18.44 -7.14 -19.35
N VAL A 119 17.83 -8.28 -19.04
CA VAL A 119 16.48 -8.62 -19.53
C VAL A 119 15.43 -7.67 -18.92
N ALA A 120 15.53 -7.39 -17.62
CA ALA A 120 14.65 -6.42 -16.96
C ALA A 120 14.82 -5.02 -17.54
N LEU A 121 16.05 -4.61 -17.82
CA LEU A 121 16.34 -3.32 -18.44
C LEU A 121 15.74 -3.19 -19.84
N ARG A 122 15.70 -4.27 -20.64
CA ARG A 122 15.05 -4.27 -21.96
C ARG A 122 13.54 -4.09 -21.82
N ILE A 123 12.91 -4.89 -20.95
CA ILE A 123 11.47 -4.81 -20.68
C ILE A 123 11.08 -3.42 -20.18
N ALA A 124 11.85 -2.85 -19.25
CA ALA A 124 11.60 -1.50 -18.73
C ALA A 124 11.77 -0.38 -19.78
N LYS A 125 12.51 -0.63 -20.87
CA LYS A 125 12.70 0.32 -21.97
C LYS A 125 11.66 0.17 -23.08
N ASP A 126 10.77 -0.83 -23.01
CA ASP A 126 9.77 -1.06 -24.05
C ASP A 126 8.81 0.14 -24.16
N PRO A 127 8.37 0.49 -25.39
CA PRO A 127 7.52 1.66 -25.63
C PRO A 127 6.09 1.52 -25.07
N ARG A 128 5.71 0.31 -24.63
CA ARG A 128 4.44 0.05 -23.96
C ARG A 128 4.41 0.64 -22.54
N PHE A 129 5.57 0.94 -21.96
CA PHE A 129 5.70 1.54 -20.63
C PHE A 129 5.79 3.06 -20.75
N GLU A 130 4.98 3.74 -19.94
CA GLU A 130 5.06 5.18 -19.79
C GLU A 130 6.18 5.55 -18.80
N ARG A 131 7.06 6.47 -19.18
CA ARG A 131 8.12 6.95 -18.28
C ARG A 131 7.66 8.20 -17.56
N LEU A 132 7.70 8.16 -16.23
CA LEU A 132 7.33 9.28 -15.39
C LEU A 132 8.57 9.93 -14.76
N PRO A 133 8.89 11.18 -15.12
CA PRO A 133 10.08 11.84 -14.59
C PRO A 133 9.95 12.10 -13.09
N CYS A 134 11.05 12.03 -12.35
CA CYS A 134 11.05 12.31 -10.91
C CYS A 134 12.07 13.37 -10.50
N THR A 135 11.63 14.33 -9.68
CA THR A 135 12.41 15.52 -9.29
C THR A 135 12.87 15.45 -7.83
N HIS A 136 13.56 14.39 -7.45
CA HIS A 136 14.11 14.27 -6.09
C HIS A 136 15.58 13.85 -6.12
N LYS A 137 16.30 14.18 -5.04
CA LYS A 137 17.71 13.84 -4.89
C LYS A 137 17.81 12.41 -4.33
N GLY A 138 18.49 11.54 -5.06
CA GLY A 138 18.64 10.13 -4.72
C GLY A 138 17.87 9.23 -5.68
N THR A 139 18.07 7.92 -5.56
CA THR A 139 17.45 6.92 -6.46
C THR A 139 16.68 5.87 -5.67
N TYR A 140 16.12 6.22 -4.52
CA TYR A 140 15.40 5.25 -3.68
C TYR A 140 13.94 5.23 -4.13
N ALA A 141 13.57 4.19 -4.88
CA ALA A 141 12.28 4.10 -5.56
C ALA A 141 11.11 4.03 -4.57
N ASP A 142 11.29 3.31 -3.46
CA ASP A 142 10.30 3.20 -2.38
C ASP A 142 9.77 4.56 -1.92
N ASP A 143 10.66 5.49 -1.58
CA ASP A 143 10.28 6.80 -1.05
C ASP A 143 9.63 7.67 -2.14
N CYS A 144 10.11 7.55 -3.39
CA CYS A 144 9.48 8.18 -4.54
C CYS A 144 8.02 7.72 -4.70
N LEU A 145 7.78 6.41 -4.67
CA LEU A 145 6.44 5.83 -4.81
C LEU A 145 5.54 6.26 -3.65
N VAL A 146 6.04 6.18 -2.41
CA VAL A 146 5.30 6.59 -1.20
C VAL A 146 4.97 8.08 -1.18
N GLN A 147 5.79 8.94 -1.78
CA GLN A 147 5.49 10.37 -1.90
C GLN A 147 4.54 10.69 -3.06
N ARG A 148 4.66 9.99 -4.18
CA ARG A 148 3.85 10.22 -5.40
C ARG A 148 2.41 9.77 -5.24
N VAL A 149 2.19 8.60 -4.64
CA VAL A 149 0.86 7.99 -4.49
C VAL A 149 -0.13 8.84 -3.67
N PRO A 150 0.26 9.47 -2.54
CA PRO A 150 -0.61 10.40 -1.82
C PRO A 150 -0.97 11.66 -2.60
N GLN A 151 -0.02 12.19 -3.39
CA GLN A 151 -0.22 13.39 -4.21
C GLN A 151 -1.23 13.13 -5.33
N HIS A 152 -1.09 11.99 -5.99
CA HIS A 152 -1.93 11.57 -7.10
C HIS A 152 -2.48 10.16 -6.82
N LYS A 153 -3.73 10.10 -6.37
CA LYS A 153 -4.41 8.84 -6.01
C LYS A 153 -4.91 8.06 -7.24
N CYS A 154 -4.50 8.42 -8.45
CA CYS A 154 -4.93 7.76 -9.69
C CYS A 154 -4.05 6.56 -10.10
N TYR A 155 -3.18 6.07 -9.20
CA TYR A 155 -2.25 4.98 -9.49
C TYR A 155 -2.57 3.69 -8.71
N ILE A 156 -2.39 2.57 -9.39
CA ILE A 156 -2.27 1.23 -8.79
C ILE A 156 -0.79 0.95 -8.57
N VAL A 157 -0.38 0.41 -7.42
CA VAL A 157 1.04 0.12 -7.18
C VAL A 157 1.32 -1.36 -7.34
N ALA A 158 2.20 -1.74 -8.27
CA ALA A 158 2.64 -3.10 -8.47
C ALA A 158 3.96 -3.37 -7.74
N THR A 159 3.90 -4.05 -6.59
CA THR A 159 5.08 -4.41 -5.79
C THR A 159 4.93 -5.78 -5.12
N VAL A 160 6.06 -6.45 -4.92
CA VAL A 160 6.13 -7.71 -4.15
C VAL A 160 6.56 -7.44 -2.70
N ASP A 161 7.15 -6.29 -2.42
CA ASP A 161 7.84 -6.03 -1.16
C ASP A 161 6.91 -5.85 0.03
N ARG A 162 7.23 -6.55 1.12
CA ARG A 162 6.41 -6.57 2.33
C ARG A 162 6.38 -5.22 3.04
N ASP A 163 7.52 -4.52 3.08
CA ASP A 163 7.62 -3.24 3.77
C ASP A 163 7.00 -2.10 2.97
N LEU A 164 7.15 -2.09 1.65
CA LEU A 164 6.47 -1.12 0.78
C LEU A 164 4.95 -1.33 0.83
N LYS A 165 4.47 -2.58 0.79
CA LYS A 165 3.05 -2.92 1.02
C LYS A 165 2.53 -2.38 2.35
N ARG A 166 3.28 -2.56 3.44
CA ARG A 166 2.89 -2.06 4.77
C ARG A 166 2.79 -0.52 4.80
N ARG A 167 3.66 0.19 4.07
CA ARG A 167 3.61 1.65 3.95
C ARG A 167 2.41 2.11 3.12
N ILE A 168 2.16 1.49 1.96
CA ILE A 168 1.06 1.88 1.06
C ILE A 168 -0.30 1.56 1.66
N ARG A 169 -0.46 0.46 2.39
CA ARG A 169 -1.73 0.12 3.08
C ARG A 169 -2.20 1.16 4.09
N LYS A 170 -1.31 2.05 4.56
CA LYS A 170 -1.70 3.17 5.44
C LYS A 170 -2.41 4.29 4.66
N ILE A 171 -2.25 4.33 3.34
CA ILE A 171 -2.87 5.32 2.45
C ILE A 171 -4.21 4.73 1.97
N PRO A 172 -5.36 5.34 2.29
CA PRO A 172 -6.65 4.85 1.83
C PRO A 172 -6.84 5.10 0.32
N GLY A 173 -7.56 4.20 -0.34
CA GLY A 173 -7.97 4.34 -1.74
C GLY A 173 -6.91 3.98 -2.79
N VAL A 174 -5.82 3.32 -2.37
CA VAL A 174 -4.74 2.87 -3.27
C VAL A 174 -4.73 1.34 -3.35
N PRO A 175 -5.04 0.76 -4.51
CA PRO A 175 -4.92 -0.68 -4.73
C PRO A 175 -3.46 -1.09 -4.95
N ILE A 176 -3.11 -2.30 -4.49
CA ILE A 176 -1.77 -2.89 -4.61
C ILE A 176 -1.88 -4.14 -5.47
N MET A 177 -1.01 -4.31 -6.46
CA MET A 177 -0.92 -5.53 -7.25
C MET A 177 0.35 -6.31 -6.86
N TYR A 178 0.24 -7.64 -6.78
CA TYR A 178 1.36 -8.52 -6.46
C TYR A 178 1.33 -9.80 -7.29
N ILE A 179 2.47 -10.48 -7.40
CA ILE A 179 2.58 -11.78 -8.07
C ILE A 179 2.52 -12.88 -7.01
N SER A 180 1.66 -13.88 -7.22
CA SER A 180 1.63 -15.10 -6.41
C SER A 180 2.52 -16.18 -7.02
N ASN A 181 3.46 -16.71 -6.22
CA ASN A 181 4.41 -17.72 -6.68
C ASN A 181 3.76 -19.08 -6.98
N HIS A 182 2.64 -19.42 -6.33
CA HIS A 182 2.05 -20.76 -6.44
C HIS A 182 1.29 -20.98 -7.76
N ARG A 183 0.60 -19.94 -8.26
CA ARG A 183 -0.23 -20.04 -9.47
C ARG A 183 0.32 -19.25 -10.65
N LYS A 184 1.45 -18.54 -10.48
CA LYS A 184 2.00 -17.59 -11.47
C LYS A 184 0.91 -16.64 -11.99
N LYS A 185 0.06 -16.16 -11.09
CA LYS A 185 -1.01 -15.21 -11.38
C LYS A 185 -0.74 -13.90 -10.64
N MET A 186 -1.14 -12.80 -11.24
CA MET A 186 -1.20 -11.51 -10.55
C MET A 186 -2.48 -11.48 -9.70
N GLY A 187 -2.34 -10.99 -8.48
CA GLY A 187 -3.45 -10.74 -7.56
C GLY A 187 -3.50 -9.27 -7.20
N LEU A 188 -4.70 -8.81 -6.87
CA LEU A 188 -4.93 -7.48 -6.32
C LEU A 188 -5.11 -7.62 -4.82
N GLY A 189 -4.42 -6.76 -4.07
CA GLY A 189 -4.50 -6.65 -2.63
C GLY A 189 -4.82 -5.22 -2.25
N GLY A 190 -5.78 -5.04 -1.35
CA GLY A 190 -6.23 -3.72 -0.90
C GLY A 190 -7.65 -3.81 -0.39
N SER A 191 -8.07 -2.83 0.41
CA SER A 191 -9.44 -2.71 0.91
C SER A 191 -10.38 -2.28 -0.22
N LEU A 192 -10.56 -3.15 -1.22
CA LEU A 192 -11.65 -3.05 -2.19
C LEU A 192 -12.76 -4.00 -1.70
N PRO A 193 -13.91 -3.49 -1.23
CA PRO A 193 -15.02 -4.36 -0.82
C PRO A 193 -15.55 -5.24 -1.96
N ILE A 194 -15.24 -4.89 -3.21
CA ILE A 194 -15.65 -5.63 -4.42
C ILE A 194 -14.83 -6.93 -4.65
N TRP A 195 -13.66 -7.10 -4.03
CA TRP A 195 -12.76 -8.23 -4.32
C TRP A 195 -12.63 -9.26 -3.19
N CYS A 196 -13.24 -9.02 -2.03
CA CYS A 196 -13.33 -10.01 -0.96
C CYS A 196 -14.15 -11.26 -1.37
N TYR A 197 -14.95 -11.19 -2.44
CA TYR A 197 -15.78 -12.31 -2.90
C TYR A 197 -15.08 -13.30 -3.85
N ALA A 198 -13.86 -13.02 -4.31
CA ALA A 198 -13.16 -13.87 -5.29
C ALA A 198 -12.03 -14.72 -4.68
N GLU A 199 -11.69 -14.53 -3.41
CA GLU A 199 -10.59 -15.25 -2.75
C GLU A 199 -11.02 -16.51 -1.98
N ASP A 200 -12.31 -16.76 -1.80
CA ASP A 200 -12.82 -17.89 -1.00
C ASP A 200 -13.10 -19.19 -1.79
N GLU A 201 -13.06 -19.21 -3.13
CA GLU A 201 -13.40 -20.42 -3.92
C GLU A 201 -12.20 -21.28 -4.36
N LEU A 202 -10.97 -20.98 -3.95
CA LEU A 202 -9.77 -21.66 -4.49
C LEU A 202 -8.86 -22.31 -3.44
N HIS A 203 -9.41 -22.58 -2.25
CA HIS A 203 -8.78 -23.34 -1.18
C HIS A 203 -9.55 -24.62 -0.86
N ASP A 204 -9.62 -25.54 -1.81
CA ASP A 204 -9.71 -26.97 -1.52
C ASP A 204 -9.27 -27.76 -2.74
N ASP A 205 -8.00 -28.19 -2.73
CA ASP A 205 -7.51 -29.24 -3.64
C ASP A 205 -6.43 -30.03 -2.90
N SER A 206 -6.87 -30.74 -1.86
CA SER A 206 -6.17 -31.90 -1.32
C SER A 206 -7.15 -33.06 -1.20
N MET A 207 -7.32 -33.82 -2.28
CA MET A 207 -7.20 -35.27 -2.25
C MET A 207 -7.35 -35.85 -3.66
N ASN A 208 -6.27 -36.47 -4.09
CA ASN A 208 -6.19 -37.26 -5.30
C ASN A 208 -6.63 -38.70 -4.96
N GLN A 209 -7.43 -39.29 -5.86
CA GLN A 209 -7.52 -40.73 -6.23
C GLN A 209 -8.66 -41.61 -5.63
N PRO A 210 -9.08 -42.71 -6.32
CA PRO A 210 -9.94 -42.72 -7.52
C PRO A 210 -11.00 -43.87 -7.52
N PHE A 211 -11.66 -44.09 -8.67
CA PHE A 211 -12.43 -45.29 -9.11
C PHE A 211 -13.94 -45.45 -8.78
N LEU A 212 -14.71 -45.27 -9.87
CA LEU A 212 -15.86 -46.02 -10.41
C LEU A 212 -17.30 -45.50 -10.29
N PRO A 213 -18.11 -45.68 -11.36
CA PRO A 213 -19.43 -45.05 -11.53
C PRO A 213 -20.58 -46.06 -11.35
N PHE A 214 -21.70 -45.66 -10.74
CA PHE A 214 -22.98 -46.37 -10.94
C PHE A 214 -24.19 -45.59 -10.40
N LEU A 215 -25.09 -45.22 -11.33
CA LEU A 215 -26.55 -45.39 -11.30
C LEU A 215 -27.40 -45.00 -10.06
N ARG A 216 -28.41 -44.17 -10.39
CA ARG A 216 -29.86 -44.32 -10.13
C ARG A 216 -30.45 -43.97 -8.75
N GLN A 217 -31.47 -43.11 -8.86
CA GLN A 217 -32.79 -43.09 -8.22
C GLN A 217 -32.96 -43.20 -6.69
N GLU A 218 -33.85 -42.30 -6.25
CA GLU A 218 -34.99 -42.55 -5.34
C GLU A 218 -34.86 -42.31 -3.83
N SER A 219 -35.54 -41.23 -3.42
CA SER A 219 -36.67 -41.17 -2.47
C SER A 219 -36.56 -41.75 -1.05
N SER A 220 -37.15 -40.97 -0.14
CA SER A 220 -37.86 -41.31 1.12
C SER A 220 -37.21 -40.63 2.35
N VAL A 221 -37.83 -39.58 2.88
CA VAL A 221 -38.81 -39.61 3.99
C VAL A 221 -38.29 -40.43 5.19
N ASN A 222 -37.88 -39.74 6.25
CA ASN A 222 -38.49 -39.98 7.56
C ASN A 222 -38.19 -38.88 8.57
N ALA A 223 -39.26 -38.34 9.12
CA ALA A 223 -39.29 -37.44 10.26
C ALA A 223 -38.99 -38.20 11.56
N ARG A 224 -38.20 -37.59 12.44
CA ARG A 224 -38.32 -37.81 13.90
C ARG A 224 -38.18 -36.46 14.60
N THR A 225 -39.30 -36.02 15.15
CA THR A 225 -39.41 -34.88 16.06
C THR A 225 -39.56 -35.43 17.47
N ILE A 226 -38.60 -35.20 18.38
CA ILE A 226 -38.86 -35.17 19.83
C ILE A 226 -37.84 -34.22 20.49
N GLY A 227 -38.32 -33.25 21.27
CA GLY A 227 -37.54 -32.63 22.35
C GLY A 227 -37.25 -31.14 22.16
N GLY A 228 -38.20 -30.29 22.57
CA GLY A 228 -38.16 -28.85 22.36
C GLY A 228 -37.23 -28.05 23.27
N LYS A 229 -37.08 -26.77 22.90
CA LYS A 229 -37.15 -25.58 23.75
C LYS A 229 -37.27 -24.35 22.84
N LEU A 230 -38.36 -23.59 23.02
CA LEU A 230 -38.55 -22.23 22.50
C LEU A 230 -37.35 -21.35 22.94
N TRP A 231 -36.97 -20.29 22.24
CA TRP A 231 -37.57 -18.95 22.20
C TRP A 231 -37.10 -18.28 20.89
N GLY A 232 -37.96 -17.74 20.03
CA GLY A 232 -38.45 -16.37 20.17
C GLY A 232 -38.36 -15.68 18.81
N THR A 233 -39.44 -15.74 18.03
CA THR A 233 -39.66 -14.97 16.82
C THR A 233 -39.82 -13.49 17.17
N ARG A 234 -38.93 -12.63 16.65
CA ARG A 234 -39.25 -11.22 16.42
C ARG A 234 -39.17 -10.94 14.93
N TYR A 235 -40.37 -10.77 14.37
CA TYR A 235 -40.68 -9.87 13.27
C TYR A 235 -39.79 -8.63 13.31
N PHE A 236 -39.17 -8.27 12.19
CA PHE A 236 -39.07 -6.86 11.83
C PHE A 236 -39.25 -6.69 10.32
N GLN A 237 -40.23 -5.86 10.01
CA GLN A 237 -40.81 -5.56 8.71
C GLN A 237 -39.79 -5.06 7.69
N SER A 238 -39.92 -5.60 6.47
CA SER A 238 -39.57 -4.95 5.23
C SER A 238 -40.35 -3.63 5.10
N LEU A 239 -39.63 -2.53 4.89
CA LEU A 239 -40.19 -1.29 4.36
C LEU A 239 -39.74 -1.16 2.91
N GLU A 240 -40.64 -1.53 2.01
CA GLU A 240 -40.62 -1.13 0.61
C GLU A 240 -40.81 0.39 0.54
N VAL A 241 -39.88 1.08 -0.12
CA VAL A 241 -40.05 2.49 -0.52
C VAL A 241 -40.21 2.51 -2.04
N SER A 242 -41.44 2.75 -2.49
CA SER A 242 -41.76 3.00 -3.89
C SER A 242 -41.23 4.37 -4.34
N PRO A 243 -40.81 4.52 -5.61
CA PRO A 243 -40.28 5.77 -6.14
C PRO A 243 -41.40 6.74 -6.52
N HIS A 244 -41.42 7.91 -5.87
CA HIS A 244 -42.24 9.03 -6.31
C HIS A 244 -41.60 9.74 -7.51
N ARG A 245 -42.33 9.64 -8.61
CA ARG A 245 -42.30 10.38 -9.87
C ARG A 245 -42.05 11.89 -9.65
N LEU A 246 -40.89 12.39 -10.06
CA LEU A 246 -40.64 13.82 -10.23
C LEU A 246 -41.18 14.26 -11.61
N VAL A 247 -42.16 15.14 -11.59
CA VAL A 247 -42.72 15.85 -12.75
C VAL A 247 -41.94 17.15 -12.91
N LEU A 248 -41.40 17.39 -14.12
CA LEU A 248 -40.76 18.63 -14.53
C LEU A 248 -41.81 19.74 -14.72
N PRO A 249 -41.58 20.99 -14.29
CA PRO A 249 -42.38 22.11 -14.73
C PRO A 249 -41.84 22.68 -16.06
N ASN A 250 -42.77 22.86 -17.00
CA ASN A 250 -42.63 23.70 -18.17
C ASN A 250 -42.52 25.17 -17.74
N ASP A 251 -41.53 25.89 -18.26
CA ASP A 251 -41.57 27.35 -18.36
C ASP A 251 -41.46 27.73 -19.85
N GLN A 252 -42.57 28.21 -20.40
CA GLN A 252 -42.66 29.02 -21.59
C GLN A 252 -43.42 30.29 -21.21
N THR A 253 -42.70 31.41 -21.11
CA THR A 253 -43.08 32.74 -21.59
C THR A 253 -41.82 33.57 -21.71
#